data_AF-A0AAD5CCQ7-F1
#
_entry.id   AF-A0AAD5CCQ7-F1
#
_cell.length_a   1.000
_cell.length_b   1.000
_cell.length_c   1.000
_cell.angle_alpha   90.00
_cell.angle_beta   90.00
_cell.angle_gamma   90.00
#
_symmetry.space_group_name_H-M   'P 1'
#
loop_
_entity.id
_entity.type
_entity.pdbx_description
1 polymer ?
#
loop_
_entity_poly.entity_id
_entity_poly.type
_entity_poly.pdbx_seq_one_letter_code
_entity_poly.pdbx_strand_id
1 'polypeptide(L)'
;MSEENQVLQRQLMEKRDRELGNMKSYLVAKEPETGEFCIESGALMLADNGVCCIDEFDKMDVRDQVAIHEAMEQQIISITKTGIQATLNARTSILAAANPTGSRYDKTKPSKYDVALPPAILSRFDLVYIMIDDPDD
;
A
#
# COMPACT_ATOMS: atom_id res chain seq x y z
N MET A 1 28.48 13.52 -4.50
CA MET A 1 27.47 12.48 -4.20
C MET A 1 28.11 11.14 -4.52
N SER A 2 28.23 10.24 -3.54
CA SER A 2 28.95 8.97 -3.70
C SER A 2 28.31 8.06 -4.74
N GLU A 3 29.11 7.23 -5.42
CA GLU A 3 28.63 6.21 -6.36
C GLU A 3 27.62 5.25 -5.71
N GLU A 4 27.75 4.97 -4.41
CA GLU A 4 26.76 4.22 -3.62
C GLU A 4 25.37 4.85 -3.65
N ASN A 5 25.27 6.19 -3.58
CA ASN A 5 23.98 6.87 -3.68
C ASN A 5 23.37 6.74 -5.08
N GLN A 6 24.19 6.71 -6.13
CA GLN A 6 23.71 6.51 -7.50
C GLN A 6 23.26 5.06 -7.76
N VAL A 7 23.96 4.07 -7.19
CA VAL A 7 23.57 2.66 -7.24
C VAL A 7 22.27 2.43 -6.47
N LEU A 8 22.12 3.01 -5.29
CA LEU A 8 20.90 2.91 -4.49
C LEU A 8 19.71 3.58 -5.19
N GLN A 9 19.91 4.77 -5.77
CA GLN A 9 18.89 5.47 -6.57
C GLN A 9 18.51 4.68 -7.83
N ARG A 10 19.47 4.00 -8.46
CA ARG A 10 19.23 3.16 -9.64
C ARG A 10 18.50 1.86 -9.29
N GLN A 11 18.82 1.24 -8.15
CA GLN A 11 18.09 0.08 -7.61
C GLN A 11 16.66 0.46 -7.17
N LEU A 12 16.47 1.63 -6.56
CA LEU A 12 15.15 2.20 -6.24
C LEU A 12 14.33 2.47 -7.52
N MET A 13 14.96 3.00 -8.57
CA MET A 13 14.33 3.21 -9.89
C MET A 13 14.02 1.90 -10.62
N GLU A 14 14.91 0.90 -10.60
CA GLU A 14 14.70 -0.40 -11.28
C GLU A 14 13.66 -1.28 -10.56
N LYS A 15 13.49 -1.14 -9.24
CA LYS A 15 12.37 -1.77 -8.51
C LYS A 15 11.03 -1.10 -8.82
N ARG A 16 11.01 0.21 -9.09
CA ARG A 16 9.81 0.97 -9.49
C ARG A 16 9.15 0.42 -10.76
N ASP A 17 9.93 -0.13 -11.68
CA ASP A 17 9.41 -0.63 -12.97
C ASP A 17 8.87 -2.08 -12.90
N ARG A 18 9.12 -2.87 -11.84
CA ARG A 18 8.52 -4.22 -11.67
C ARG A 18 7.20 -4.21 -10.89
N GLU A 19 6.74 -3.05 -10.42
CA GLU A 19 5.57 -2.88 -9.55
C GLU A 19 4.51 -1.94 -10.15
N LEU A 20 4.43 -1.86 -11.47
CA LEU A 20 3.61 -0.91 -12.24
C LEU A 20 2.07 -1.05 -12.11
N GLY A 21 1.53 -1.44 -10.96
CA GLY A 21 0.08 -1.33 -10.73
C GLY A 21 -0.41 -1.59 -9.31
N ASN A 22 0.26 -2.44 -8.54
CA ASN A 22 -0.25 -2.84 -7.21
C ASN A 22 0.77 -2.53 -6.12
N MET A 23 0.35 -1.79 -5.10
CA MET A 23 1.17 -1.58 -3.90
C MET A 23 1.47 -2.92 -3.24
N LYS A 24 2.75 -3.23 -3.03
CA LYS A 24 3.18 -4.37 -2.22
C LYS A 24 3.66 -3.94 -0.86
N SER A 25 3.14 -4.61 0.16
CA SER A 25 3.50 -4.34 1.55
C SER A 25 4.88 -4.89 1.91
N TYR A 26 5.25 -6.03 1.34
CA TYR A 26 6.59 -6.63 1.44
C TYR A 26 6.78 -7.73 0.39
N LEU A 27 8.03 -8.12 0.15
CA LEU A 27 8.40 -9.27 -0.68
C LEU A 27 9.28 -10.23 0.11
N VAL A 28 9.19 -11.52 -0.21
CA VAL A 28 10.11 -12.54 0.29
C VAL A 28 10.86 -13.10 -0.90
N ALA A 29 12.18 -12.90 -0.92
CA ALA A 29 13.07 -13.40 -1.96
C ALA A 29 13.98 -14.48 -1.38
N LYS A 30 14.43 -15.41 -2.23
CA LYS A 30 15.47 -16.37 -1.86
C LYS A 30 16.78 -15.87 -2.43
N GLU A 31 17.77 -15.69 -1.56
CA GLU A 31 19.08 -15.20 -1.97
C GLU A 31 19.86 -16.31 -2.69
N PRO A 32 20.39 -16.07 -3.91
CA PRO A 32 21.03 -17.12 -4.70
C PRO A 32 22.33 -17.67 -4.09
N GLU A 33 23.07 -16.84 -3.36
CA GLU A 33 24.40 -17.18 -2.83
C GLU A 33 24.31 -17.99 -1.55
N THR A 34 23.47 -17.57 -0.60
CA THR A 34 23.29 -18.21 0.71
C THR A 34 22.19 -19.28 0.68
N GLY A 35 21.24 -19.17 -0.25
CA GLY A 35 20.05 -20.01 -0.28
C GLY A 35 19.03 -19.68 0.81
N GLU A 36 19.28 -18.64 1.60
CA GLU A 36 18.40 -18.19 2.67
C GLU A 36 17.25 -17.34 2.13
N PHE A 37 16.17 -17.25 2.89
CA PHE A 37 15.08 -16.34 2.56
C PHE A 37 15.35 -14.99 3.21
N CYS A 38 15.18 -13.91 2.44
CA CYS A 38 15.28 -12.54 2.91
C CYS A 38 13.94 -11.82 2.70
N ILE A 39 13.67 -10.85 3.57
CA ILE A 39 12.51 -9.96 3.47
C ILE A 39 12.98 -8.66 2.83
N GLU A 40 12.29 -8.26 1.77
CA GLU A 40 12.41 -6.92 1.21
C GLU A 40 11.24 -6.06 1.67
N SER A 41 11.56 -4.87 2.18
CA SER A 41 10.57 -3.90 2.64
C SER A 41 9.75 -3.36 1.47
N GLY A 42 8.43 -3.28 1.63
CA GLY A 42 7.54 -2.64 0.66
C GLY A 42 7.31 -1.16 0.94
N ALA A 43 6.39 -0.56 0.19
CA ALA A 43 6.20 0.90 0.15
C ALA A 43 5.91 1.53 1.52
N LEU A 44 5.06 0.90 2.35
CA LEU A 44 4.66 1.41 3.67
C LEU A 44 5.85 1.53 4.64
N MET A 45 6.73 0.54 4.62
CA MET A 45 7.87 0.46 5.54
C MET A 45 8.99 1.41 5.10
N LEU A 46 9.16 1.55 3.79
CA LEU A 46 10.08 2.54 3.21
C LEU A 46 9.64 3.98 3.48
N ALA A 47 8.33 4.21 3.65
CA ALA A 47 7.73 5.50 3.95
C ALA A 47 7.48 5.74 5.46
N ASP A 48 8.18 5.05 6.36
CA ASP A 48 8.06 5.23 7.81
C ASP A 48 8.30 6.70 8.23
N ASN A 49 7.39 7.26 9.03
CA ASN A 49 7.29 8.68 9.40
C ASN A 49 7.03 9.65 8.22
N GLY A 50 6.66 9.14 7.06
CA GLY A 50 6.34 9.91 5.87
C GLY A 50 4.87 9.76 5.44
N VAL A 51 4.64 10.02 4.15
CA VAL A 51 3.35 9.83 3.49
C VAL A 51 3.49 8.77 2.40
N CYS A 52 2.59 7.79 2.41
CA CYS A 52 2.46 6.79 1.35
C CYS A 52 1.21 7.09 0.53
N CYS A 53 1.40 7.47 -0.73
CA CYS A 53 0.31 7.74 -1.67
C CYS A 53 -0.03 6.45 -2.44
N ILE A 54 -1.29 6.05 -2.42
CA ILE A 54 -1.77 4.83 -3.06
C ILE A 54 -2.88 5.20 -4.04
N ASP A 55 -2.67 4.89 -5.31
CA ASP A 55 -3.69 5.00 -6.34
C ASP A 55 -4.43 3.67 -6.50
N GLU A 56 -5.64 3.72 -7.07
CA GLU A 56 -6.50 2.55 -7.30
C GLU A 56 -6.64 1.64 -6.06
N PHE A 57 -6.84 2.24 -4.89
CA PHE A 57 -6.89 1.54 -3.60
C PHE A 57 -8.01 0.47 -3.55
N ASP A 58 -9.07 0.64 -4.36
CA ASP A 58 -10.14 -0.35 -4.56
C ASP A 58 -9.71 -1.60 -5.35
N LYS A 59 -8.57 -1.56 -6.04
CA LYS A 59 -8.02 -2.66 -6.85
C LYS A 59 -6.97 -3.49 -6.11
N MET A 60 -6.70 -3.16 -4.86
CA MET A 60 -5.67 -3.80 -4.08
C MET A 60 -6.00 -5.26 -3.73
N ASP A 61 -4.99 -6.11 -3.80
CA ASP A 61 -5.10 -7.51 -3.41
C ASP A 61 -5.40 -7.67 -1.91
N VAL A 62 -6.18 -8.70 -1.56
CA VAL A 62 -6.60 -8.97 -0.17
C VAL A 62 -5.42 -9.10 0.81
N ARG A 63 -4.27 -9.61 0.34
CA ARG A 63 -3.07 -9.72 1.19
C ARG A 63 -2.55 -8.34 1.62
N ASP A 64 -2.46 -7.40 0.68
CA ASP A 64 -1.97 -6.06 0.96
C ASP A 64 -3.00 -5.25 1.75
N GLN A 65 -4.30 -5.50 1.54
CA GLN A 65 -5.36 -4.94 2.38
C GLN A 65 -5.21 -5.35 3.86
N VAL A 66 -4.87 -6.62 4.14
CA VAL A 66 -4.63 -7.08 5.52
C VAL A 66 -3.41 -6.39 6.13
N ALA A 67 -2.31 -6.28 5.38
CA ALA A 67 -1.09 -5.63 5.85
C ALA A 67 -1.28 -4.12 6.08
N ILE A 68 -2.04 -3.44 5.23
CA ILE A 68 -2.42 -2.03 5.43
C ILE A 68 -3.30 -1.87 6.64
N HIS A 69 -4.29 -2.74 6.83
CA HIS A 69 -5.14 -2.69 8.01
C HIS A 69 -4.30 -2.84 9.29
N GLU A 70 -3.32 -3.75 9.30
CA GLU A 70 -2.36 -3.88 10.41
C GLU A 70 -1.51 -2.61 10.57
N ALA A 71 -0.96 -2.08 9.47
CA ALA A 71 -0.13 -0.88 9.50
C ALA A 71 -0.89 0.35 10.01
N MET A 72 -2.12 0.59 9.54
CA MET A 72 -2.93 1.71 9.99
C MET A 72 -3.32 1.58 11.47
N GLU A 73 -3.59 0.37 11.94
CA GLU A 73 -4.06 0.13 13.31
C GLU A 73 -2.92 0.07 14.34
N GLN A 74 -1.87 -0.70 14.05
CA GLN A 74 -0.78 -0.99 14.99
C GLN A 74 0.49 -0.22 14.66
N GLN A 75 0.55 0.48 13.52
CA GLN A 75 1.74 1.22 13.05
C GLN A 75 2.96 0.32 12.80
N ILE A 76 2.72 -0.98 12.60
CA ILE A 76 3.70 -2.02 12.32
C ILE A 76 3.15 -3.01 11.29
N ILE A 77 4.04 -3.80 10.69
CA ILE A 77 3.69 -4.95 9.84
C ILE A 77 4.43 -6.18 10.39
N SER A 78 3.68 -7.24 10.67
CA SER A 78 4.22 -8.50 11.18
C SER A 78 4.34 -9.52 10.06
N ILE A 79 5.54 -10.06 9.88
CA ILE A 79 5.85 -11.02 8.82
C ILE A 79 6.29 -12.33 9.46
N THR A 80 5.51 -13.38 9.22
CA THR A 80 5.85 -14.75 9.61
C THR A 80 5.83 -15.62 8.36
N LYS A 81 7.02 -15.90 7.79
CA LYS A 81 7.12 -16.71 6.57
C LYS A 81 8.48 -17.41 6.47
N THR A 82 8.46 -18.69 6.11
CA THR A 82 9.64 -19.51 5.79
C THR A 82 10.80 -19.37 6.79
N GLY A 83 10.51 -19.54 8.09
CA GLY A 83 11.52 -19.46 9.14
C GLY A 83 11.93 -18.03 9.52
N ILE A 84 11.41 -17.01 8.84
CA ILE A 84 11.60 -15.61 9.20
C ILE A 84 10.39 -15.15 10.00
N GLN A 85 10.66 -14.62 11.19
CA GLN A 85 9.70 -13.92 12.01
C GLN A 85 10.25 -12.52 12.28
N ALA A 86 9.62 -11.52 11.70
CA ALA A 86 10.04 -10.13 11.80
C ALA A 86 8.84 -9.21 11.99
N THR A 87 9.05 -8.13 12.72
CA THR A 87 8.10 -7.04 12.86
C THR A 87 8.79 -5.76 12.46
N LEU A 88 8.18 -5.01 11.54
CA LEU A 88 8.78 -3.85 10.92
C LEU A 88 7.86 -2.64 11.12
N ASN A 89 8.45 -1.50 11.43
CA ASN A 89 7.69 -0.27 11.66
C ASN A 89 7.12 0.27 10.34
N ALA A 90 5.90 0.78 10.40
CA ALA A 90 5.19 1.37 9.27
C ALA A 90 4.35 2.57 9.74
N ARG A 91 5.00 3.54 10.42
CA ARG A 91 4.36 4.75 10.96
C ARG A 91 4.13 5.77 9.85
N THR A 92 3.42 5.37 8.80
CA THR A 92 3.21 6.16 7.60
C THR A 92 1.78 6.70 7.56
N SER A 93 1.63 7.94 7.10
CA SER A 93 0.31 8.50 6.79
C SER A 93 -0.10 8.04 5.40
N ILE A 94 -1.32 7.52 5.24
CA ILE A 94 -1.79 7.02 3.95
C ILE A 94 -2.68 8.06 3.28
N LEU A 95 -2.34 8.40 2.03
CA LEU A 95 -3.21 9.12 1.12
C LEU A 95 -3.67 8.13 0.04
N ALA A 96 -4.97 7.86 -0.03
CA ALA A 96 -5.52 6.87 -0.96
C ALA A 96 -6.51 7.49 -1.93
N ALA A 97 -6.40 7.13 -3.21
CA ALA A 97 -7.41 7.36 -4.22
C ALA A 97 -8.10 6.02 -4.54
N ALA A 98 -9.43 6.03 -4.62
CA ALA A 98 -10.23 4.85 -4.91
C ALA A 98 -11.37 5.23 -5.84
N ASN A 99 -11.73 4.32 -6.73
CA ASN A 99 -12.83 4.51 -7.65
C ASN A 99 -14.12 3.87 -7.13
N PRO A 100 -15.30 4.46 -7.41
CA PRO A 100 -16.57 3.84 -7.10
C PRO A 100 -16.82 2.58 -7.95
N THR A 101 -17.61 1.68 -7.41
CA THR A 101 -18.06 0.44 -8.03
C THR A 101 -18.91 0.80 -9.25
N GLY A 102 -18.51 0.34 -10.43
CA GLY A 102 -19.18 0.72 -11.68
C GLY A 102 -18.70 2.05 -12.28
N SER A 103 -17.59 2.61 -11.79
CA SER A 103 -16.87 3.80 -12.34
C SER A 103 -17.57 5.14 -12.18
N ARG A 104 -18.84 5.19 -11.80
CA ARG A 104 -19.56 6.43 -11.46
C ARG A 104 -20.18 6.31 -10.08
N TYR A 105 -20.09 7.40 -9.33
CA TYR A 105 -20.70 7.50 -8.01
C TYR A 105 -22.23 7.58 -8.14
N ASP A 106 -22.95 6.76 -7.38
CA ASP A 106 -24.41 6.68 -7.40
C ASP A 106 -24.98 7.44 -6.20
N LYS A 107 -25.46 8.67 -6.45
CA LYS A 107 -26.05 9.54 -5.42
C LYS A 107 -27.27 8.91 -4.72
N THR A 108 -27.86 7.84 -5.26
CA THR A 108 -29.00 7.14 -4.66
C THR A 108 -28.60 6.11 -3.60
N LYS A 109 -27.32 5.72 -3.53
CA LYS A 109 -26.80 4.75 -2.57
C LYS A 109 -26.03 5.44 -1.43
N PRO A 110 -26.01 4.85 -0.22
CA PRO A 110 -25.11 5.33 0.83
C PRO A 110 -23.64 5.14 0.43
N SER A 111 -22.81 6.16 0.67
CA SER A 111 -21.38 6.21 0.26
C SER A 111 -20.56 4.97 0.60
N LYS A 112 -20.83 4.35 1.75
CA LYS A 112 -20.17 3.13 2.22
C LYS A 112 -20.38 1.91 1.32
N TYR A 113 -21.35 1.93 0.41
CA TYR A 113 -21.62 0.83 -0.52
C TYR A 113 -21.06 1.06 -1.92
N ASP A 114 -20.63 2.28 -2.22
CA ASP A 114 -20.15 2.63 -3.54
C ASP A 114 -18.66 2.34 -3.73
N VAL A 115 -17.86 2.16 -2.68
CA VAL A 115 -16.44 1.79 -2.80
C VAL A 115 -16.24 0.34 -2.36
N ALA A 116 -15.53 -0.45 -3.16
CA ALA A 116 -15.25 -1.87 -2.90
C ALA A 116 -14.15 -2.07 -1.83
N LEU A 117 -14.32 -1.48 -0.65
CA LEU A 117 -13.37 -1.56 0.46
C LEU A 117 -14.00 -2.22 1.69
N PRO A 118 -13.23 -3.04 2.45
CA PRO A 118 -13.68 -3.56 3.73
C PRO A 118 -14.03 -2.42 4.71
N PRO A 119 -15.14 -2.52 5.47
CA PRO A 119 -15.52 -1.50 6.46
C PRO A 119 -14.43 -1.21 7.48
N ALA A 120 -13.65 -2.24 7.85
CA ALA A 120 -12.56 -2.13 8.80
C ALA A 120 -11.43 -1.21 8.31
N ILE A 121 -11.15 -1.18 7.00
CA ILE A 121 -10.16 -0.27 6.41
C ILE A 121 -10.77 1.13 6.29
N LEU A 122 -12.02 1.23 5.80
CA LEU A 122 -12.69 2.52 5.63
C LEU A 122 -12.80 3.28 6.96
N SER A 123 -13.06 2.60 8.07
CA SER A 123 -13.12 3.21 9.40
C SER A 123 -11.80 3.74 9.93
N ARG A 124 -10.66 3.42 9.30
CA ARG A 124 -9.33 3.95 9.67
C ARG A 124 -8.98 5.27 8.99
N PHE A 125 -9.75 5.67 7.99
CA PHE A 125 -9.62 6.98 7.39
C PHE A 125 -10.46 7.99 8.18
N ASP A 126 -9.78 8.92 8.85
CA ASP A 126 -10.45 10.03 9.55
C ASP A 126 -11.10 11.02 8.56
N LEU A 127 -10.59 11.07 7.32
CA LEU A 127 -11.05 11.95 6.25
C LEU A 127 -11.38 11.12 5.01
N VAL A 128 -12.61 11.28 4.51
CA VAL A 128 -13.06 10.68 3.25
C VAL A 128 -13.72 11.79 2.42
N TYR A 129 -13.14 12.09 1.26
CA TYR A 129 -13.67 13.05 0.31
C TYR A 129 -14.19 12.34 -0.93
N ILE A 130 -15.45 12.58 -1.27
CA ILE A 130 -16.08 12.02 -2.47
C ILE A 130 -16.08 13.14 -3.52
N MET A 131 -15.31 12.94 -4.59
CA MET A 131 -15.31 13.83 -5.74
C MET A 131 -16.32 13.32 -6.76
N ILE A 132 -17.27 14.17 -7.15
CA ILE A 132 -18.29 13.86 -8.15
C ILE A 132 -18.08 14.82 -9.31
N ASP A 133 -17.89 14.27 -10.49
CA ASP A 133 -17.87 15.01 -11.74
C ASP A 133 -19.31 15.13 -12.27
N ASP A 134 -19.92 16.31 -12.08
CA ASP A 134 -21.27 16.63 -12.55
C ASP A 134 -21.14 17.56 -13.78
N PRO A 135 -21.48 17.10 -14.99
CA PRO A 135 -21.27 17.88 -16.21
C PRO A 135 -22.18 19.11 -16.34
N ASP A 136 -23.18 19.24 -15.46
CA ASP A 136 -24.15 20.34 -15.44
C ASP A 136 -23.77 21.49 -14.46
N ASP A 137 -22.65 21.38 -13.73
CA ASP A 137 -22.03 22.44 -12.90
C ASP A 137 -20.82 23.11 -13.59
#